data_AF-A0AB39KC38-F1
#
_entry.id   AF-A0AB39KC38-F1
#
_cell.length_a   1.000
_cell.length_b   1.000
_cell.length_c   1.000
_cell.angle_alpha   90.00
_cell.angle_beta   90.00
_cell.angle_gamma   90.00
#
_symmetry.space_group_name_H-M   'P 1'
#
loop_
_entity.id
_entity.type
_entity.pdbx_description
1 polymer ?
#
loop_
_entity_poly.entity_id
_entity_poly.type
_entity_poly.pdbx_seq_one_letter_code
_entity_poly.pdbx_strand_id
1 'polypeptide(L)'
;MEINPNSQQPTGSSLPTSALGNIQRPGEYLRQIRVSQKKELEQVSSDLNMPLKTLSALEQDDYKSLPEATFIKGYYRSYAKYLNADATAIIQRFDEIYANDTGLLPNHALNNSPIKIMGKLPGSNSDRNKKWLKRALLAILIIAVVSLIVMGVQKWTSNKEDADMPKANQSNVEVLPMKGNDSATAGDQLVLNFNRPTSVHIVDATGKVLATGRQASTLTLNGESPFQIRLDDATAVSLSLNQEQISLSPYTVNGKAEFRLSR
;
A
#
# COMPACT_ATOMS: atom_id res chain seq x y z
N MET A 1 -25.17 -24.24 -57.20
CA MET A 1 -25.75 -23.94 -55.87
C MET A 1 -24.90 -24.62 -54.82
N GLU A 2 -23.99 -23.89 -54.19
CA GLU A 2 -23.42 -24.30 -52.91
C GLU A 2 -23.63 -23.12 -51.94
N ILE A 3 -24.49 -23.33 -50.96
CA ILE A 3 -24.78 -22.39 -49.89
C ILE A 3 -23.83 -22.70 -48.74
N ASN A 4 -22.92 -21.76 -48.45
CA ASN A 4 -22.05 -21.84 -47.29
C ASN A 4 -22.85 -21.45 -46.03
N PRO A 5 -23.00 -22.33 -45.03
CA PRO A 5 -23.91 -22.10 -43.89
C PRO A 5 -23.27 -21.35 -42.72
N ASN A 6 -22.07 -20.76 -42.88
CA ASN A 6 -21.34 -20.15 -41.76
C ASN A 6 -21.25 -18.62 -41.84
N SER A 7 -22.41 -17.95 -41.87
CA SER A 7 -22.51 -16.53 -41.51
C SER A 7 -22.92 -16.44 -40.04
N GLN A 8 -21.94 -16.23 -39.17
CA GLN A 8 -22.18 -15.91 -37.77
C GLN A 8 -22.99 -14.62 -37.68
N GLN A 9 -24.28 -14.74 -37.35
CA GLN A 9 -25.07 -13.63 -36.85
C GLN A 9 -24.41 -13.10 -35.58
N PRO A 10 -24.19 -11.78 -35.42
CA PRO A 10 -23.88 -11.22 -34.13
C PRO A 10 -25.08 -11.49 -33.23
N THR A 11 -24.94 -12.43 -32.30
CA THR A 11 -25.92 -12.64 -31.24
C THR A 11 -26.10 -11.33 -30.52
N GLY A 12 -27.27 -10.73 -30.67
CA GLY A 12 -27.67 -9.53 -29.96
C GLY A 12 -27.61 -9.80 -28.47
N SER A 13 -26.53 -9.32 -27.85
CA SER A 13 -26.45 -9.09 -26.42
C SER A 13 -27.57 -8.12 -26.07
N SER A 14 -28.70 -8.64 -25.57
CA SER A 14 -29.77 -7.87 -24.98
C SER A 14 -29.26 -7.24 -23.68
N LEU A 15 -28.47 -6.18 -23.81
CA LEU A 15 -28.34 -5.17 -22.78
C LEU A 15 -29.71 -4.49 -22.67
N PRO A 16 -30.19 -4.20 -21.44
CA PRO A 16 -31.50 -3.60 -21.26
C PRO A 16 -31.59 -2.33 -22.11
N THR A 17 -32.62 -2.31 -22.96
CA THR A 17 -33.05 -1.19 -23.79
C THR A 17 -32.71 0.13 -23.13
N SER A 18 -31.79 0.87 -23.74
CA SER A 18 -31.49 2.25 -23.39
C SER A 18 -32.81 3.02 -23.24
N ALA A 19 -33.15 3.41 -22.01
CA ALA A 19 -34.35 4.20 -21.70
C ALA A 19 -34.35 5.57 -22.42
N LEU A 20 -33.18 5.97 -22.94
CA LEU A 20 -33.00 7.01 -23.94
C LEU A 20 -33.24 6.41 -25.32
N GLY A 21 -34.47 6.52 -25.82
CA GLY A 21 -34.79 6.23 -27.22
C GLY A 21 -33.75 6.88 -28.14
N ASN A 22 -33.41 6.21 -29.24
CA ASN A 22 -32.18 6.43 -30.02
C ASN A 22 -32.02 7.83 -30.68
N ILE A 23 -32.90 8.77 -30.37
CA ILE A 23 -33.04 10.09 -31.02
C ILE A 23 -32.99 11.23 -29.99
N GLN A 24 -33.15 10.94 -28.70
CA GLN A 24 -33.29 12.00 -27.70
C GLN A 24 -31.94 12.51 -27.20
N ARG A 25 -31.74 13.83 -27.26
CA ARG A 25 -30.55 14.48 -26.71
C ARG A 25 -30.54 14.43 -25.17
N PRO A 26 -29.36 14.30 -24.54
CA PRO A 26 -29.24 14.09 -23.09
C PRO A 26 -29.74 15.28 -22.26
N GLY A 27 -29.54 16.51 -22.74
CA GLY A 27 -30.04 17.72 -22.12
C GLY A 27 -31.56 17.80 -22.12
N GLU A 28 -32.16 17.57 -23.27
CA GLU A 28 -33.62 17.55 -23.43
C GLU A 28 -34.28 16.48 -22.54
N TYR A 29 -33.67 15.30 -22.44
CA TYR A 29 -34.17 14.23 -21.56
C TYR A 29 -34.21 14.66 -20.10
N LEU A 30 -33.13 15.25 -19.59
CA LEU A 30 -33.09 15.74 -18.20
C LEU A 30 -34.11 16.86 -17.96
N ARG A 31 -34.31 17.74 -18.95
CA ARG A 31 -35.35 18.77 -18.90
C ARG A 31 -36.74 18.15 -18.76
N GLN A 32 -37.05 17.12 -19.53
CA GLN A 32 -38.35 16.43 -19.44
C GLN A 32 -38.57 15.82 -18.06
N ILE A 33 -37.54 15.18 -17.49
CA ILE A 33 -37.62 14.65 -16.12
C ILE A 33 -37.84 15.78 -15.12
N ARG A 34 -37.09 16.88 -15.20
CA ARG A 34 -37.28 18.03 -14.31
C ARG A 34 -38.71 18.58 -14.37
N VAL A 35 -39.23 18.81 -15.57
CA VAL A 35 -40.59 19.34 -15.77
C VAL A 35 -41.64 18.36 -15.24
N SER A 36 -41.45 17.04 -15.43
CA SER A 36 -42.34 16.02 -14.87
C SER A 36 -42.38 16.02 -13.34
N GLN A 37 -41.24 16.34 -12.71
CA GLN A 37 -41.12 16.49 -11.26
C GLN A 37 -41.56 17.88 -10.74
N LYS A 38 -42.05 18.77 -11.63
CA LYS A 38 -42.48 20.14 -11.33
C LYS A 38 -41.40 20.97 -10.61
N LYS A 39 -40.13 20.74 -10.95
CA LYS A 39 -38.99 21.48 -10.37
C LYS A 39 -38.62 22.66 -11.26
N GLU A 40 -38.42 23.82 -10.64
CA GLU A 40 -37.94 25.02 -11.32
C GLU A 40 -36.41 24.97 -11.49
N LEU A 41 -35.92 25.62 -12.55
CA LEU A 41 -34.50 25.56 -12.91
C LEU A 41 -33.64 26.35 -11.90
N GLU A 42 -34.23 27.39 -11.30
CA GLU A 42 -33.69 28.24 -10.23
C GLU A 42 -33.47 27.44 -8.94
N GLN A 43 -34.42 26.58 -8.59
CA GLN A 43 -34.31 25.68 -7.44
C GLN A 43 -33.18 24.68 -7.65
N VAL A 44 -33.11 24.06 -8.84
CA VAL A 44 -32.02 23.13 -9.20
C VAL A 44 -30.66 23.84 -9.17
N SER A 45 -30.60 25.07 -9.68
CA SER A 45 -29.39 25.91 -9.66
C SER A 45 -28.86 26.12 -8.25
N SER A 46 -29.78 26.41 -7.32
CA SER A 46 -29.46 26.62 -5.90
C SER A 46 -29.01 25.32 -5.22
N ASP A 47 -29.74 24.22 -5.44
CA ASP A 47 -29.45 22.93 -4.80
C ASP A 47 -28.12 22.31 -5.28
N LEU A 48 -27.80 22.48 -6.57
CA LEU A 48 -26.58 21.94 -7.18
C LEU A 48 -25.41 22.93 -7.16
N ASN A 49 -25.63 24.16 -6.69
CA ASN A 49 -24.67 25.26 -6.76
C ASN A 49 -24.08 25.44 -8.17
N MET A 50 -24.93 25.35 -9.19
CA MET A 50 -24.57 25.47 -10.60
C MET A 50 -25.24 26.70 -11.19
N PRO A 51 -24.54 27.57 -11.94
CA PRO A 51 -25.16 28.76 -12.52
C PRO A 51 -26.36 28.42 -13.42
N LEU A 52 -27.44 29.19 -13.32
CA LEU A 52 -28.65 29.06 -14.14
C LEU A 52 -28.33 28.99 -15.64
N LYS A 53 -27.37 29.82 -16.10
CA LYS A 53 -26.93 29.83 -17.49
C LYS A 53 -26.35 28.48 -17.93
N THR A 54 -25.57 27.83 -17.07
CA THR A 54 -24.97 26.52 -17.34
C THR A 54 -26.04 25.43 -17.41
N LEU A 55 -27.00 25.41 -16.47
CA LEU A 55 -28.10 24.45 -16.50
C LEU A 55 -29.00 24.65 -17.73
N SER A 56 -29.30 25.91 -18.08
CA SER A 56 -30.07 26.25 -19.27
C SER A 56 -29.38 25.80 -20.55
N ALA A 57 -28.07 26.06 -20.69
CA ALA A 57 -27.28 25.58 -21.81
C ALA A 57 -27.21 24.04 -21.88
N LEU A 58 -27.12 23.38 -20.72
CA LEU A 58 -27.09 21.92 -20.62
C LEU A 58 -28.43 21.30 -21.02
N GLU A 59 -29.57 21.90 -20.68
CA GLU A 59 -30.90 21.47 -21.14
C GLU A 59 -31.18 21.74 -22.61
N GLN A 60 -30.47 22.70 -23.21
CA GLN A 60 -30.56 23.05 -24.64
C GLN A 60 -29.55 22.28 -25.50
N ASP A 61 -28.69 21.47 -24.87
CA ASP A 61 -27.57 20.79 -25.52
C ASP A 61 -26.64 21.76 -26.29
N ASP A 62 -26.52 23.00 -25.82
CA ASP A 62 -25.60 24.01 -26.38
C ASP A 62 -24.21 23.85 -25.79
N TYR A 63 -23.43 22.94 -26.39
CA TYR A 63 -22.07 22.65 -25.94
C TYR A 63 -21.07 23.77 -26.22
N LYS A 64 -21.40 24.77 -27.07
CA LYS A 64 -20.48 25.86 -27.41
C LYS A 64 -20.39 26.91 -26.31
N SER A 65 -21.48 27.10 -25.55
CA SER A 65 -21.51 28.03 -24.41
C SER A 65 -21.06 27.40 -23.09
N LEU A 66 -20.80 26.08 -23.08
CA LEU A 66 -20.35 25.32 -21.93
C LEU A 66 -18.81 25.20 -21.88
N PRO A 67 -18.22 24.93 -20.70
CA PRO A 67 -16.78 24.65 -20.56
C PRO A 67 -16.35 23.33 -21.24
N GLU A 68 -15.13 22.87 -20.99
CA GLU A 68 -14.62 21.61 -21.58
C GLU A 68 -15.51 20.39 -21.27
N ALA A 69 -15.49 19.39 -22.17
CA ALA A 69 -16.30 18.17 -22.09
C ALA A 69 -16.24 17.48 -20.71
N THR A 70 -15.09 17.50 -20.05
CA THR A 70 -14.93 16.91 -18.69
C THR A 70 -15.84 17.57 -17.66
N PHE A 71 -15.97 18.90 -17.70
CA PHE A 71 -16.88 19.66 -16.84
C PHE A 71 -18.33 19.35 -17.19
N ILE A 72 -18.65 19.30 -18.48
CA ILE A 72 -19.99 18.97 -18.98
C ILE A 72 -20.43 17.58 -18.47
N LYS A 73 -19.57 16.56 -18.55
CA LYS A 73 -19.84 15.22 -17.98
C LYS A 73 -20.07 15.29 -16.47
N GLY A 74 -19.34 16.14 -15.75
CA GLY A 74 -19.54 16.39 -14.33
C GLY A 74 -20.92 16.98 -14.03
N TYR A 75 -21.34 17.96 -14.82
CA TYR A 75 -22.65 18.59 -14.70
C TYR A 75 -23.79 17.62 -14.99
N TYR A 76 -23.69 16.83 -16.07
CA TYR A 76 -24.67 15.77 -16.36
C TYR A 76 -24.78 14.75 -15.22
N ARG A 77 -23.65 14.32 -14.62
CA ARG A 77 -23.68 13.40 -13.46
C ARG A 77 -24.41 13.98 -12.27
N SER A 78 -24.09 15.22 -11.90
CA SER A 78 -24.67 15.88 -10.73
C SER A 78 -26.18 16.10 -10.94
N TYR A 79 -26.56 16.54 -12.14
CA TYR A 79 -27.96 16.80 -12.47
C TYR A 79 -28.79 15.52 -12.60
N ALA A 80 -28.26 14.49 -13.26
CA ALA A 80 -28.91 13.17 -13.33
C ALA A 80 -29.11 12.57 -11.93
N LYS A 81 -28.10 12.65 -11.07
CA LYS A 81 -28.19 12.17 -9.68
C LYS A 81 -29.28 12.91 -8.90
N TYR A 82 -29.39 14.22 -9.06
CA TYR A 82 -30.41 15.03 -8.39
C TYR A 82 -31.83 14.68 -8.86
N LEU A 83 -32.00 14.37 -10.14
CA LEU A 83 -33.28 13.97 -10.74
C LEU A 83 -33.59 12.47 -10.61
N ASN A 84 -32.70 11.68 -9.98
CA ASN A 84 -32.77 10.21 -9.90
C ASN A 84 -32.82 9.51 -11.27
N ALA A 85 -32.09 10.05 -12.26
CA ALA A 85 -31.92 9.46 -13.58
C ALA A 85 -30.62 8.63 -13.66
N ASP A 86 -30.54 7.71 -14.63
CA ASP A 86 -29.32 6.94 -14.87
C ASP A 86 -28.23 7.83 -15.50
N ALA A 87 -27.30 8.28 -14.66
CA ALA A 87 -26.16 9.08 -15.08
C ALA A 87 -25.28 8.38 -16.11
N THR A 88 -25.15 7.06 -16.07
CA THR A 88 -24.25 6.32 -16.97
C THR A 88 -24.77 6.36 -18.40
N ALA A 89 -26.07 6.08 -18.58
CA ALA A 89 -26.72 6.17 -19.89
C ALA A 89 -26.64 7.58 -20.49
N ILE A 90 -26.82 8.62 -19.67
CA ILE A 90 -26.76 10.03 -20.12
C ILE A 90 -25.35 10.39 -20.58
N ILE A 91 -24.31 10.01 -19.83
CA ILE A 91 -22.92 10.29 -20.21
C ILE A 91 -22.54 9.57 -21.50
N GLN A 92 -22.97 8.31 -21.66
CA GLN A 92 -22.70 7.55 -22.87
C GLN A 92 -23.31 8.24 -24.10
N ARG A 93 -24.57 8.70 -23.98
CA ARG A 93 -25.21 9.46 -25.06
C ARG A 93 -24.55 10.81 -25.31
N PHE A 94 -24.14 11.50 -24.27
CA PHE A 94 -23.35 12.72 -24.41
C PHE A 94 -22.05 12.47 -25.19
N ASP A 95 -21.32 11.39 -24.90
CA ASP A 95 -20.06 11.07 -25.59
C ASP A 95 -20.27 10.80 -27.08
N GLU A 96 -21.39 10.14 -27.44
CA GLU A 96 -21.80 9.91 -28.84
C GLU A 96 -22.14 11.22 -29.56
N ILE A 97 -22.97 12.08 -28.96
CA ILE A 97 -23.47 13.30 -29.61
C ILE A 97 -22.39 14.41 -29.64
N TYR A 98 -21.64 14.58 -28.56
CA TYR A 98 -20.60 15.62 -28.46
C TYR A 98 -19.52 15.44 -29.53
N ALA A 99 -19.12 14.19 -29.80
CA ALA A 99 -18.16 13.88 -30.85
C ALA A 99 -18.70 14.27 -32.25
N ASN A 100 -19.99 14.06 -32.50
CA ASN A 100 -20.64 14.41 -33.77
C ASN A 100 -20.82 15.93 -33.94
N ASP A 101 -21.23 16.65 -32.88
CA ASP A 101 -21.55 18.08 -32.96
C ASP A 101 -20.32 18.99 -32.95
N THR A 102 -19.28 18.61 -32.21
CA THR A 102 -18.07 19.44 -32.07
C THR A 102 -16.91 18.96 -32.93
N GLY A 103 -16.93 17.72 -33.41
CA GLY A 103 -15.80 17.07 -34.07
C GLY A 103 -14.59 16.85 -33.15
N LEU A 104 -14.71 17.16 -31.85
CA LEU A 104 -13.69 16.98 -30.84
C LEU A 104 -13.96 15.67 -30.09
N LEU A 105 -12.91 14.87 -29.90
CA LEU A 105 -13.03 13.66 -29.09
C LEU A 105 -13.35 14.08 -27.63
N PRO A 106 -14.35 13.45 -26.96
CA PRO A 106 -14.69 13.74 -25.56
C PRO A 106 -13.50 13.57 -24.59
N ASN A 107 -12.47 12.86 -25.06
CA ASN A 107 -11.21 12.63 -24.37
C ASN A 107 -10.10 13.43 -25.07
N HIS A 108 -10.14 14.76 -24.96
CA HIS A 108 -8.88 15.51 -24.89
C HIS A 108 -8.23 15.12 -23.57
N ALA A 109 -7.60 13.94 -23.55
CA ALA A 109 -6.58 13.65 -22.57
C ALA A 109 -5.66 14.88 -22.55
N LEU A 110 -5.15 15.21 -21.37
CA LEU A 110 -4.26 16.35 -21.07
C LEU A 110 -2.92 16.34 -21.84
N ASN A 111 -2.86 15.78 -23.05
CA ASN A 111 -1.71 15.69 -23.92
C ASN A 111 -1.12 17.06 -24.26
N ASN A 112 -1.94 18.11 -24.22
CA ASN A 112 -1.53 19.49 -24.49
C ASN A 112 -1.61 20.39 -23.26
N SER A 113 -1.89 19.85 -22.06
CA SER A 113 -1.83 20.67 -20.86
C SER A 113 -0.35 20.89 -20.49
N PRO A 114 0.06 22.10 -20.07
CA PRO A 114 1.42 22.34 -19.57
C PRO A 114 1.71 21.52 -18.30
N ILE A 115 0.67 20.93 -17.70
CA ILE A 115 0.74 20.08 -16.54
C ILE A 115 1.03 18.66 -17.02
N LYS A 116 2.31 18.30 -17.03
CA LYS A 116 2.73 16.90 -17.17
C LYS A 116 2.02 16.10 -16.08
N ILE A 117 1.14 15.18 -16.46
CA ILE A 117 0.50 14.25 -15.54
C ILE A 117 1.63 13.52 -14.81
N MET A 118 1.87 13.89 -13.55
CA MET A 118 2.86 13.22 -12.73
C MET A 118 2.42 11.75 -12.69
N GLY A 119 3.29 10.85 -13.16
CA GLY A 119 2.95 9.43 -13.26
C GLY A 119 2.33 8.92 -11.96
N LYS A 120 1.41 7.95 -12.10
CA LYS A 120 0.74 7.26 -10.98
C LYS A 120 1.67 7.17 -9.76
N LEU A 121 1.24 7.71 -8.62
CA LEU A 121 1.98 7.60 -7.36
C LEU A 121 2.36 6.12 -7.16
N PRO A 122 3.64 5.79 -6.92
CA PRO A 122 4.07 4.43 -6.64
C PRO A 122 3.55 4.05 -5.25
N GLY A 123 2.33 3.54 -5.17
CA GLY A 123 1.71 3.27 -3.87
C GLY A 123 0.29 2.71 -3.89
N SER A 124 -0.13 2.02 -4.95
CA SER A 124 -1.34 1.20 -4.86
C SER A 124 -0.96 -0.22 -4.44
N ASN A 125 -1.15 -0.50 -3.15
CA ASN A 125 -0.65 -1.66 -2.42
C ASN A 125 -1.37 -2.98 -2.80
N SER A 126 -2.29 -2.97 -3.76
CA SER A 126 -3.19 -4.08 -4.04
C SER A 126 -2.45 -5.34 -4.54
N ASP A 127 -1.37 -5.16 -5.31
CA ASP A 127 -0.66 -6.29 -5.93
C ASP A 127 0.42 -6.93 -5.04
N ARG A 128 0.83 -6.26 -3.96
CA ARG A 128 1.87 -6.77 -3.03
C ARG A 128 1.35 -7.95 -2.21
N ASN A 129 0.09 -7.92 -1.78
CA ASN A 129 -0.49 -8.99 -0.97
C ASN A 129 -0.56 -10.33 -1.72
N LYS A 130 -0.91 -10.34 -3.01
CA LYS A 130 -0.96 -11.59 -3.80
C LYS A 130 0.42 -12.22 -3.98
N LYS A 131 1.48 -11.43 -4.12
CA LYS A 131 2.86 -11.94 -4.25
C LYS A 131 3.41 -12.46 -2.91
N TRP A 132 3.10 -11.79 -1.79
CA TRP A 132 3.47 -12.25 -0.46
C TRP A 132 2.74 -13.55 -0.07
N LEU A 133 1.43 -13.66 -0.34
CA LEU A 133 0.64 -14.87 -0.10
C LEU A 133 1.17 -16.08 -0.88
N LYS A 134 1.53 -15.90 -2.16
CA LYS A 134 2.15 -16.97 -2.97
C LYS A 134 3.49 -17.42 -2.39
N ARG A 135 4.32 -16.49 -1.91
CA ARG A 135 5.61 -16.82 -1.28
C ARG A 135 5.41 -17.51 0.07
N ALA A 136 4.43 -17.09 0.85
CA ALA A 136 4.08 -17.73 2.12
C ALA A 136 3.60 -19.18 1.91
N LEU A 137 2.73 -19.43 0.92
CA LEU A 137 2.29 -20.78 0.56
C LEU A 137 3.45 -21.67 0.11
N LEU A 138 4.37 -21.14 -0.70
CA LEU A 138 5.55 -21.88 -1.13
C LEU A 138 6.47 -22.24 0.06
N ALA A 139 6.69 -21.30 0.99
CA ALA A 139 7.48 -21.53 2.18
C ALA A 139 6.84 -22.60 3.10
N ILE A 140 5.52 -22.57 3.27
CA ILE A 140 4.78 -23.59 4.03
C ILE A 140 4.92 -24.97 3.40
N LEU A 141 4.84 -25.06 2.06
CA LEU A 141 5.03 -26.33 1.35
C LEU A 141 6.45 -26.89 1.53
N ILE A 142 7.48 -26.04 1.47
CA ILE A 142 8.87 -26.44 1.74
C ILE A 142 9.03 -26.95 3.17
N ILE A 143 8.47 -26.23 4.15
CA ILE A 143 8.52 -26.64 5.57
C ILE A 143 7.81 -27.98 5.78
N ALA A 144 6.68 -28.23 5.14
CA ALA A 144 5.96 -29.50 5.21
C ALA A 144 6.78 -30.66 4.64
N VAL A 145 7.47 -30.46 3.51
CA VAL A 145 8.36 -31.47 2.92
C VAL A 145 9.55 -31.76 3.83
N VAL A 146 10.18 -30.73 4.39
CA VAL A 146 11.28 -30.90 5.36
C VAL A 146 10.82 -31.64 6.61
N SER A 147 9.64 -31.31 7.13
CA SER A 147 9.05 -31.99 8.29
C SER A 147 8.79 -33.48 8.01
N LEU A 148 8.29 -33.84 6.82
CA LEU A 148 8.12 -35.24 6.42
C LEU A 148 9.45 -36.00 6.33
N ILE A 149 10.51 -35.36 5.82
CA ILE A 149 11.85 -35.98 5.76
C ILE A 149 12.39 -36.25 7.16
N VAL A 150 12.29 -35.26 8.07
CA VAL A 150 12.73 -35.41 9.47
C VAL A 150 11.95 -36.52 10.17
N MET A 151 10.63 -36.58 9.96
CA MET A 151 9.77 -37.61 10.57
C MET A 151 10.10 -39.01 10.02
N GLY A 152 10.49 -39.13 8.75
CA GLY A 152 10.99 -40.38 8.16
C GLY A 152 12.31 -40.85 8.77
N VAL A 153 13.27 -39.95 8.99
CA VAL A 153 14.55 -40.26 9.64
C VAL A 153 14.35 -40.67 11.09
N GLN A 154 13.51 -39.95 11.82
CA GLN A 154 13.28 -40.19 13.25
C GLN A 154 12.60 -41.56 13.49
N LYS A 155 11.68 -41.96 12.60
CA LYS A 155 11.03 -43.29 12.64
C LYS A 155 12.01 -44.42 12.27
N TRP A 156 13.04 -44.12 11.48
CA TRP A 156 14.07 -45.10 11.12
C TRP A 156 15.11 -45.29 12.23
N THR A 157 15.37 -44.24 13.02
CA THR A 157 16.28 -44.32 14.19
C THR A 157 15.66 -44.99 15.41
N SER A 158 14.33 -44.98 15.57
CA SER A 158 13.65 -45.66 16.69
C SER A 158 13.54 -47.19 16.53
N ASN A 159 13.99 -47.77 15.41
CA ASN A 159 13.91 -49.21 15.16
C ASN A 159 15.27 -49.93 15.31
N LYS A 160 16.23 -49.30 16.01
CA LYS A 160 17.53 -49.91 16.28
C LYS A 160 18.05 -49.50 17.66
N GLU A 161 17.52 -50.14 18.69
CA GLU A 161 18.18 -50.29 19.99
C GLU A 161 18.18 -51.78 20.33
N ASP A 162 19.38 -52.38 20.30
CA ASP A 162 19.86 -53.40 21.25
C ASP A 162 21.26 -53.84 20.81
N ALA A 163 22.29 -53.26 21.45
CA ALA A 163 23.58 -53.89 21.71
C ALA A 163 24.46 -52.96 22.56
N ASP A 164 24.26 -53.08 23.87
CA ASP A 164 25.25 -53.28 24.94
C ASP A 164 26.50 -52.37 25.10
N MET A 165 26.76 -52.00 26.35
CA MET A 165 27.89 -51.17 26.81
C MET A 165 29.18 -52.00 26.99
N PRO A 166 30.34 -51.34 27.20
CA PRO A 166 30.79 -51.22 28.59
C PRO A 166 31.38 -49.85 28.97
N LYS A 167 31.15 -49.48 30.23
CA LYS A 167 31.82 -48.40 30.98
C LYS A 167 33.28 -48.76 31.27
N ALA A 168 34.22 -47.84 31.04
CA ALA A 168 35.38 -47.64 31.91
C ALA A 168 36.09 -46.30 31.67
N ASN A 169 36.25 -45.61 32.79
CA ASN A 169 37.41 -44.85 33.25
C ASN A 169 37.51 -43.34 33.04
N GLN A 170 37.67 -42.70 34.20
CA GLN A 170 38.01 -41.32 34.43
C GLN A 170 39.42 -41.05 33.89
N SER A 171 39.57 -39.98 33.14
CA SER A 171 40.82 -39.22 33.10
C SER A 171 40.44 -37.74 33.13
N ASN A 172 40.61 -37.17 34.32
CA ASN A 172 40.86 -35.76 34.52
C ASN A 172 42.06 -35.37 33.65
N VAL A 173 41.82 -34.63 32.58
CA VAL A 173 42.85 -33.85 31.91
C VAL A 173 42.37 -32.41 31.99
N GLU A 174 42.99 -31.70 32.92
CA GLU A 174 42.90 -30.27 33.10
C GLU A 174 43.36 -29.59 31.80
N VAL A 175 42.39 -29.13 31.00
CA VAL A 175 42.66 -28.26 29.87
C VAL A 175 42.53 -26.83 30.40
N LEU A 176 43.68 -26.21 30.62
CA LEU A 176 43.86 -24.77 30.80
C LEU A 176 42.89 -24.02 29.88
N PRO A 177 42.15 -23.00 30.34
CA PRO A 177 41.42 -22.14 29.42
C PRO A 177 42.45 -21.48 28.51
N MET A 178 42.58 -22.00 27.29
CA MET A 178 43.27 -21.29 26.21
C MET A 178 42.49 -20.00 26.01
N LYS A 179 43.15 -18.92 26.44
CA LYS A 179 42.91 -17.52 26.14
C LYS A 179 42.49 -17.35 24.67
N GLY A 180 41.19 -17.46 24.44
CA GLY A 180 40.53 -17.24 23.17
C GLY A 180 39.47 -16.17 23.32
N ASN A 181 39.83 -15.05 23.95
CA ASN A 181 39.12 -13.78 23.96
C ASN A 181 40.09 -12.76 24.55
N ASP A 182 40.80 -12.08 23.67
CA ASP A 182 41.31 -10.72 23.86
C ASP A 182 41.87 -10.25 22.53
N SER A 183 40.99 -10.12 21.53
CA SER A 183 41.05 -8.89 20.75
C SER A 183 40.35 -7.85 21.61
N ALA A 184 41.12 -7.27 22.53
CA ALA A 184 40.85 -5.95 23.07
C ALA A 184 40.75 -5.01 21.87
N THR A 185 39.55 -4.94 21.29
CA THR A 185 39.18 -3.78 20.49
C THR A 185 39.08 -2.69 21.52
N ALA A 186 40.03 -1.75 21.50
CA ALA A 186 40.15 -0.66 22.44
C ALA A 186 38.92 0.26 22.34
N GLY A 187 37.82 -0.17 22.94
CA GLY A 187 36.52 0.46 22.82
C GLY A 187 35.59 -0.03 23.92
N ASP A 188 34.69 0.85 24.32
CA ASP A 188 33.66 0.58 25.29
C ASP A 188 32.58 -0.34 24.67
N GLN A 189 32.04 -1.25 25.48
CA GLN A 189 30.99 -2.18 25.07
C GLN A 189 29.62 -1.63 25.46
N LEU A 190 28.75 -1.43 24.49
CA LEU A 190 27.38 -0.97 24.68
C LEU A 190 26.41 -2.13 24.41
N VAL A 191 25.61 -2.49 25.40
CA VAL A 191 24.58 -3.53 25.28
C VAL A 191 23.21 -2.90 25.47
N LEU A 192 22.34 -3.07 24.47
CA LEU A 192 20.95 -2.62 24.50
C LEU A 192 20.03 -3.84 24.51
N ASN A 193 19.16 -3.92 25.50
CA ASN A 193 18.11 -4.93 25.56
C ASN A 193 16.76 -4.31 25.19
N PHE A 194 16.04 -4.93 24.27
CA PHE A 194 14.79 -4.41 23.73
C PHE A 194 13.60 -5.23 24.22
N ASN A 195 12.64 -4.56 24.85
CA ASN A 195 11.40 -5.17 25.30
C ASN A 195 10.28 -5.03 24.23
N ARG A 196 10.43 -4.10 23.29
CA ARG A 196 9.53 -3.88 22.13
C ARG A 196 10.33 -3.44 20.90
N PRO A 197 9.80 -3.57 19.67
CA PRO A 197 10.50 -3.17 18.46
C PRO A 197 10.58 -1.64 18.29
N THR A 198 11.77 -1.06 18.47
CA THR A 198 12.01 0.40 18.42
C THR A 198 13.10 0.77 17.41
N SER A 199 13.03 1.97 16.83
CA SER A 199 14.09 2.47 15.96
C SER A 199 15.24 2.97 16.79
N VAL A 200 16.46 2.57 16.42
CA VAL A 200 17.70 3.06 17.02
C VAL A 200 18.63 3.61 15.97
N HIS A 201 19.42 4.60 16.37
CA HIS A 201 20.53 5.12 15.59
C HIS A 201 21.69 5.39 16.54
N ILE A 202 22.77 4.62 16.38
CA ILE A 202 23.92 4.61 17.28
C ILE A 202 25.17 4.89 16.45
N VAL A 203 25.88 5.93 16.86
CA VAL A 203 27.12 6.39 16.21
C VAL A 203 28.22 6.49 17.25
N ASP A 204 29.41 6.06 16.86
CA ASP A 204 30.65 6.13 17.62
C ASP A 204 31.24 7.57 17.63
N ALA A 205 32.22 7.86 18.51
CA ALA A 205 33.04 9.07 18.49
C ALA A 205 33.69 9.33 17.12
N THR A 206 34.08 8.27 16.42
CA THR A 206 34.69 8.33 15.08
C THR A 206 33.69 8.68 13.97
N GLY A 207 32.39 8.80 14.29
CA GLY A 207 31.33 9.02 13.29
C GLY A 207 30.90 7.75 12.56
N LYS A 208 31.46 6.59 12.91
CA LYS A 208 31.06 5.29 12.38
C LYS A 208 29.69 4.89 12.92
N VAL A 209 28.74 4.60 12.03
CA VAL A 209 27.42 4.09 12.41
C VAL A 209 27.57 2.64 12.87
N LEU A 210 27.30 2.38 14.14
CA LEU A 210 27.40 1.05 14.75
C LEU A 210 26.10 0.25 14.56
N ALA A 211 24.95 0.94 14.62
CA ALA A 211 23.65 0.33 14.37
C ALA A 211 22.61 1.35 13.93
N THR A 212 21.74 0.97 12.99
CA THR A 212 20.60 1.77 12.55
C THR A 212 19.39 0.88 12.22
N GLY A 213 18.19 1.42 12.41
CA GLY A 213 16.94 0.79 12.02
C GLY A 213 16.13 0.25 13.19
N ARG A 214 15.06 -0.49 12.88
CA ARG A 214 14.13 -1.05 13.86
C ARG A 214 14.70 -2.33 14.47
N GLN A 215 15.02 -2.31 15.75
CA GLN A 215 15.61 -3.42 16.50
C GLN A 215 14.58 -3.98 17.49
N ALA A 216 14.59 -5.30 17.69
CA ALA A 216 13.64 -6.01 18.55
C ALA A 216 14.29 -7.08 19.45
N SER A 217 15.61 -7.25 19.36
CA SER A 217 16.40 -8.24 20.09
C SER A 217 17.64 -7.58 20.69
N THR A 218 18.24 -8.21 21.71
CA THR A 218 19.45 -7.71 22.37
C THR A 218 20.56 -7.40 21.35
N LEU A 219 21.11 -6.19 21.43
CA LEU A 219 22.12 -5.67 20.53
C LEU A 219 23.39 -5.37 21.34
N THR A 220 24.48 -6.03 20.99
CA THR A 220 25.81 -5.80 21.57
C THR A 220 26.67 -5.09 20.55
N LEU A 221 27.18 -3.92 20.93
CA LEU A 221 28.01 -3.06 20.10
C LEU A 221 29.32 -2.77 20.81
N ASN A 222 30.38 -2.63 20.02
CA ASN A 222 31.71 -2.28 20.49
C ASN A 222 32.15 -1.04 19.69
N GLY A 223 32.60 0.00 20.38
CA GLY A 223 33.06 1.24 19.74
C GLY A 223 33.76 2.18 20.71
N GLU A 224 34.19 3.34 20.24
CA GLU A 224 34.83 4.38 21.06
C GLU A 224 33.79 5.36 21.61
N SER A 225 33.92 5.71 22.88
CA SER A 225 33.11 6.77 23.49
C SER A 225 33.62 8.15 23.06
N PRO A 226 32.75 9.17 22.94
CA PRO A 226 31.33 9.19 23.29
C PRO A 226 30.39 8.65 22.20
N PHE A 227 29.50 7.72 22.58
CA PHE A 227 28.43 7.24 21.72
C PHE A 227 27.31 8.27 21.60
N GLN A 228 26.84 8.51 20.39
CA GLN A 228 25.62 9.28 20.15
C GLN A 228 24.48 8.30 19.92
N ILE A 229 23.51 8.28 20.83
CA ILE A 229 22.42 7.33 20.82
C ILE A 229 21.11 8.09 20.62
N ARG A 230 20.34 7.67 19.62
CA ARG A 230 18.98 8.16 19.37
C ARG A 230 18.01 6.98 19.37
N LEU A 231 17.03 7.07 20.25
CA LEU A 231 16.00 6.06 20.49
C LEU A 231 14.63 6.71 20.29
N ASP A 232 13.80 6.10 19.44
CA ASP A 232 12.42 6.57 19.22
C ASP A 232 11.49 6.27 20.41
N ASP A 233 11.74 5.17 21.13
CA ASP A 233 11.05 4.83 22.37
C ASP A 233 12.07 4.31 23.40
N ALA A 234 12.43 5.19 24.33
CA ALA A 234 13.42 4.93 25.37
C ALA A 234 12.89 4.03 26.49
N THR A 235 11.57 3.95 26.67
CA THR A 235 10.95 3.12 27.72
C THR A 235 10.97 1.63 27.39
N ALA A 236 11.11 1.31 26.11
CA ALA A 236 11.18 -0.05 25.61
C ALA A 236 12.62 -0.62 25.56
N VAL A 237 13.63 0.14 26.01
CA VAL A 237 15.04 -0.24 25.91
C VAL A 237 15.74 -0.10 27.25
N SER A 238 16.50 -1.12 27.63
CA SER A 238 17.44 -1.07 28.76
C SER A 238 18.87 -0.99 28.23
N LEU A 239 19.65 -0.03 28.73
CA LEU A 239 21.01 0.24 28.27
C LEU A 239 22.03 -0.14 29.34
N SER A 240 23.12 -0.79 28.93
CA SER A 240 24.30 -0.97 29.77
C SER A 240 25.58 -0.66 28.99
N LEU A 241 26.50 0.07 29.62
CA LEU A 241 27.81 0.40 29.09
C LEU A 241 28.86 -0.25 29.97
N ASN A 242 29.77 -1.05 29.41
CA ASN A 242 30.84 -1.72 30.16
C ASN A 242 30.34 -2.48 31.41
N GLN A 243 29.17 -3.11 31.31
CA GLN A 243 28.46 -3.83 32.40
C GLN A 243 27.82 -2.94 33.48
N GLU A 244 27.84 -1.60 33.32
CA GLU A 244 27.11 -0.66 34.16
C GLU A 244 25.75 -0.32 33.53
N GLN A 245 24.67 -0.55 34.27
CA GLN A 245 23.32 -0.24 33.80
C GLN A 245 23.04 1.26 33.92
N ILE A 246 22.70 1.90 32.79
CA ILE A 246 22.45 3.35 32.74
C ILE A 246 20.96 3.58 32.57
N SER A 247 20.40 4.39 33.48
CA SER A 247 19.00 4.78 33.42
C SER A 247 18.77 5.80 32.31
N LEU A 248 17.82 5.52 31.41
CA LEU A 248 17.45 6.39 30.29
C LEU A 248 16.42 7.47 30.68
N SER A 249 15.81 7.35 31.86
CA SER A 249 14.80 8.26 32.39
C SER A 249 15.18 9.75 32.34
N PRO A 250 16.39 10.20 32.76
CA PRO A 250 16.76 11.61 32.69
C PRO A 250 16.99 12.13 31.27
N TYR A 251 17.13 11.23 30.29
CA TYR A 251 17.40 11.56 28.89
C TYR A 251 16.16 11.38 27.98
N THR A 252 15.00 11.09 28.57
CA THR A 252 13.76 10.81 27.84
C THR A 252 12.86 12.05 27.80
N VAL A 253 12.52 12.52 26.61
CA VAL A 253 11.57 13.63 26.37
C VAL A 253 10.53 13.18 25.34
N ASN A 254 9.25 13.20 25.69
CA ASN A 254 8.15 12.72 24.83
C ASN A 254 8.33 11.25 24.35
N GLY A 255 8.88 10.38 25.20
CA GLY A 255 9.15 8.97 24.89
C GLY A 255 10.42 8.73 24.06
N LYS A 256 11.01 9.78 23.46
CA LYS A 256 12.25 9.70 22.70
C LYS A 256 13.45 9.97 23.62
N ALA A 257 14.57 9.31 23.37
CA ALA A 257 15.83 9.65 24.02
C ALA A 257 16.91 9.98 23.00
N GLU A 258 17.56 11.12 23.19
CA GLU A 258 18.71 11.56 22.39
C GLU A 258 19.77 12.07 23.36
N PHE A 259 20.85 11.31 23.49
CA PHE A 259 21.91 11.63 24.43
C PHE A 259 23.27 11.16 23.92
N ARG A 260 24.31 11.76 24.51
CA ARG A 260 25.70 11.36 24.30
C ARG A 260 26.18 10.64 25.54
N LEU A 261 26.78 9.48 25.35
CA LEU A 261 27.26 8.66 26.44
C LEU A 261 28.78 8.53 26.35
N SER A 262 29.47 9.10 27.33
CA SER A 262 30.90 8.86 27.55
C SER A 262 31.10 7.81 28.63
N ARG A 263 32.31 7.27 28.70
CA ARG A 263 32.82 6.57 29.89
C ARG A 263 32.78 7.48 31.12
#